data_AF-A0A3D6CSW0-F1
#
_entry.id   AF-A0A3D6CSW0-F1
#
_cell.length_a   1.000
_cell.length_b   1.000
_cell.length_c   1.000
_cell.angle_alpha   90.00
_cell.angle_beta   90.00
_cell.angle_gamma   90.00
#
_symmetry.space_group_name_H-M   'P 1'
#
loop_
_entity.id
_entity.type
_entity.pdbx_description
1 polymer ?
#
loop_
_entity_poly.entity_id
_entity_poly.type
_entity_poly.pdbx_seq_one_letter_code
_entity_poly.pdbx_strand_id
1 'polypeptide(L)' 'MTPAEFRTARKSLGLTGEEIAVYLGYGSKTRVSAVENGETVPTQTAIIMQYLLITPRDQWIKCP' A
#
# COMPACT_ATOMS: atom_id res chain seq x y z
N MET A 1 4.15 9.98 -3.31
CA MET A 1 4.35 8.98 -4.38
C MET A 1 3.23 9.07 -5.40
N THR A 2 3.51 8.78 -6.66
CA THR A 2 2.53 8.73 -7.76
C THR A 2 1.76 7.40 -7.76
N PRO A 3 0.62 7.30 -8.48
CA PRO A 3 -0.11 6.03 -8.65
C PRO A 3 0.76 4.89 -9.19
N ALA A 4 1.63 5.20 -10.16
CA ALA A 4 2.55 4.24 -10.75
C ALA A 4 3.62 3.77 -9.76
N GLU A 5 4.20 4.69 -8.98
CA GLU A 5 5.14 4.36 -7.90
C GLU A 5 4.48 3.48 -6.84
N PHE A 6 3.22 3.77 -6.48
CA PHE A 6 2.47 2.98 -5.51
C PHE A 6 2.26 1.55 -5.98
N ARG A 7 1.86 1.36 -7.25
CA ARG A 7 1.69 0.04 -7.86
C ARG A 7 3.01 -0.74 -7.90
N THR A 8 4.10 -0.06 -8.25
CA THR A 8 5.44 -0.66 -8.28
C THR A 8 5.89 -1.07 -6.89
N ALA A 9 5.69 -0.22 -5.88
CA ALA A 9 6.01 -0.53 -4.48
C ALA A 9 5.25 -1.76 -3.97
N ARG A 10 3.94 -1.85 -4.21
CA ARG A 10 3.18 -3.04 -3.84
C ARG A 10 3.72 -4.30 -4.49
N LYS A 11 4.05 -4.23 -5.79
CA LYS A 11 4.61 -5.36 -6.54
C LYS A 11 5.99 -5.76 -6.02
N SER A 12 6.86 -4.81 -5.69
CA SER A 12 8.20 -5.11 -5.13
C SER A 12 8.12 -5.73 -3.74
N LEU A 13 7.07 -5.42 -2.97
CA LEU A 13 6.76 -6.08 -1.70
C LEU A 13 6.18 -7.49 -1.88
N GLY A 14 5.88 -7.91 -3.12
CA GLY A 14 5.28 -9.21 -3.42
C GLY A 14 3.86 -9.37 -2.86
N LEU A 15 3.11 -8.28 -2.74
CA LEU A 15 1.76 -8.27 -2.16
C LEU A 15 0.68 -8.12 -3.23
N THR A 16 -0.43 -8.83 -3.03
CA THR A 16 -1.69 -8.59 -3.75
C THR A 16 -2.35 -7.30 -3.29
N GLY A 17 -3.36 -6.83 -4.03
CA GLY A 17 -4.17 -5.68 -3.62
C GLY A 17 -4.94 -5.92 -2.32
N GLU A 18 -5.30 -7.18 -2.02
CA GLU A 18 -6.00 -7.56 -0.79
C GLU A 18 -5.06 -7.52 0.41
N GLU A 19 -3.87 -8.11 0.29
CA GLU A 19 -2.91 -8.15 1.38
C GLU A 19 -2.41 -6.75 1.75
N ILE A 20 -2.06 -5.92 0.75
CA ILE A 20 -1.60 -4.55 1.06
C ILE A 20 -2.71 -3.71 1.71
N ALA A 21 -3.98 -3.96 1.38
CA ALA A 21 -5.09 -3.19 1.96
C ALA A 21 -5.17 -3.37 3.49
N VAL A 22 -4.76 -4.54 3.99
CA VAL A 22 -4.67 -4.84 5.43
C VAL A 22 -3.55 -4.04 6.07
N TYR A 23 -2.38 -3.94 5.44
CA TYR A 23 -1.25 -3.17 5.99
C TYR A 23 -1.46 -1.66 5.90
N LEU A 24 -2.25 -1.18 4.95
CA LEU A 24 -2.51 0.25 4.76
C LEU A 24 -3.76 0.75 5.49
N GLY A 25 -4.54 -0.14 6.12
CA GLY A 25 -5.79 0.21 6.80
C GLY A 25 -6.93 0.59 5.85
N TYR A 26 -6.85 0.16 4.58
CA TYR A 26 -7.90 0.44 3.61
C TYR A 26 -9.12 -0.46 3.75
N GLY A 27 -8.95 -1.65 4.34
CA GLY A 27 -10.00 -2.65 4.50
C GLY A 27 -10.54 -3.27 3.21
N SER A 28 -10.15 -2.76 2.03
CA SER A 28 -10.61 -3.25 0.73
C SER A 28 -9.59 -3.01 -0.38
N LYS A 29 -9.42 -4.02 -1.25
CA LYS A 29 -8.61 -3.93 -2.47
C LYS A 29 -9.09 -2.87 -3.45
N THR A 30 -10.36 -2.49 -3.43
CA THR A 30 -10.93 -1.49 -4.35
C THR A 30 -10.32 -0.12 -4.08
N ARG A 31 -10.07 0.22 -2.82
CA ARG A 31 -9.39 1.47 -2.44
C ARG A 31 -7.93 1.49 -2.88
N VAL A 32 -7.25 0.35 -2.79
CA VAL A 32 -5.91 0.17 -3.36
C VAL A 32 -5.94 0.41 -4.87
N SER A 33 -6.91 -0.16 -5.58
CA SER A 33 -7.07 0.05 -7.03
C SER A 33 -7.34 1.52 -7.38
N ALA A 34 -8.20 2.21 -6.63
CA ALA A 34 -8.49 3.63 -6.83
C ALA A 34 -7.22 4.49 -6.71
N VAL A 35 -6.36 4.19 -5.73
CA VAL A 35 -5.05 4.85 -5.60
C VAL A 35 -4.14 4.53 -6.77
N GLU A 36 -4.01 3.27 -7.16
CA GLU A 36 -3.14 2.86 -8.27
C GLU A 36 -3.58 3.39 -9.64
N ASN A 37 -4.86 3.74 -9.78
CA ASN A 37 -5.43 4.35 -10.98
C ASN A 37 -5.43 5.89 -10.93
N GLY A 38 -5.03 6.49 -9.80
CA GLY A 38 -5.03 7.94 -9.61
C GLY A 38 -6.41 8.55 -9.33
N GLU A 39 -7.41 7.73 -9.03
CA GLU A 39 -8.75 8.16 -8.61
C GLU A 39 -8.75 8.71 -7.18
N THR A 40 -7.72 8.39 -6.38
CA THR A 40 -7.57 8.87 -5.00
C THR A 40 -6.10 9.15 -4.68
N VAL A 41 -5.84 10.23 -3.94
CA VAL A 41 -4.50 10.61 -3.51
C VAL A 41 -4.15 9.89 -2.19
N PRO A 42 -3.07 9.09 -2.14
CA PRO A 42 -2.72 8.31 -0.96
C PRO A 42 -1.89 9.13 0.04
N THR A 43 -2.46 10.13 0.72
CA THR A 43 -1.69 11.01 1.61
C THR A 43 -1.05 10.24 2.78
N GLN A 44 -1.84 9.70 3.70
CA GLN A 44 -1.33 8.97 4.86
C GLN A 44 -0.78 7.59 4.48
N THR A 45 -1.42 6.91 3.53
CA THR A 45 -0.99 5.57 3.10
C THR A 45 0.29 5.58 2.29
N ALA A 46 0.69 6.69 1.68
CA ALA A 46 2.03 6.78 1.07
C ALA A 46 3.13 6.71 2.13
N ILE A 47 2.90 7.26 3.32
CA ILE A 47 3.86 7.17 4.43
C ILE A 47 3.97 5.72 4.91
N ILE A 48 2.83 5.04 5.07
CA ILE A 48 2.81 3.61 5.47
C ILE A 48 3.46 2.74 4.39
N MET A 49 3.17 2.98 3.11
CA MET A 49 3.81 2.28 2.00
C MET A 49 5.34 2.47 2.03
N GLN A 50 5.82 3.70 2.28
CA GLN A 50 7.25 3.98 2.39
C GLN A 50 7.89 3.26 3.57
N TYR A 51 7.19 3.16 4.71
CA TYR A 51 7.64 2.40 5.87
C TYR A 51 7.79 0.91 5.53
N LEU A 52 6.80 0.30 4.88
CA LEU A 52 6.86 -1.12 4.49
C LEU A 52 8.04 -1.44 3.55
N LEU A 53 8.45 -0.49 2.71
CA LEU A 53 9.58 -0.65 1.81
C LEU A 53 10.94 -0.69 2.52
N ILE A 54 11.07 -0.06 3.69
CA ILE A 54 12.34 0.04 4.43
C ILE A 54 12.40 -0.89 5.65
N THR A 55 11.26 -1.42 6.08
CA THR A 55 11.14 -2.26 7.27
C THR A 55 11.16 -3.75 6.90
N PRO A 56 11.98 -4.59 7.57
CA PRO A 56 11.94 -6.04 7.43
C PRO A 56 10.53 -6.62 7.62
N ARG A 57 10.18 -7.63 6.82
CA ARG A 57 8.81 -8.17 6.74
C ARG A 57 8.30 -8.76 8.06
N ASP A 58 9.19 -9.29 8.89
CA ASP A 58 8.92 -9.80 10.24
C ASP A 58 8.48 -8.72 11.25
N GLN A 59 8.70 -7.44 10.93
CA GLN A 59 8.33 -6.30 11.77
C GLN A 59 7.08 -5.56 11.27
N TRP A 60 6.44 -6.05 10.20
CA TRP A 60 5.25 -5.38 9.66
C TRP A 60 4.06 -5.50 10.60
N ILE A 61 3.41 -4.36 10.85
CA ILE A 61 2.20 -4.28 11.66
C ILE A 61 1.01 -4.16 10.72
N LYS A 62 0.00 -5.02 10.91
CA LYS A 62 -1.28 -4.94 10.20
C LYS A 62 -2.09 -3.79 10.78
N CYS A 63 -2.72 -2.97 9.92
CA CYS A 63 -3.71 -2.03 10.42
C CYS A 63 -4.99 -2.80 10.81
N PRO A 64 -5.62 -2.45 11.94
CA PRO A 64 -6.87 -3.07 12.40
C PRO A 64 -8.04 -2.79 11.46
#